data_AF-A0A2S5LBF3-F1
#
_entry.id   AF-A0A2S5LBF3-F1
#
_cell.length_a   1.000
_cell.length_b   1.000
_cell.length_c   1.000
_cell.angle_alpha   90.00
_cell.angle_beta   90.00
_cell.angle_gamma   90.00
#
_symmetry.space_group_name_H-M   'P 1'
#
loop_
_entity.id
_entity.type
_entity.pdbx_description
1 polymer ?
#
loop_
_entity_poly.entity_id
_entity_poly.type
_entity_poly.pdbx_seq_one_letter_code
_entity_poly.pdbx_strand_id
1 'polypeptide(L)'
;MSADAPTEELIAREAMWAHMRREAEEALRLDASLTPLMLGAILNRASLEEAVVHRIAARLGASAVDAATIADAFMQAVREDETIVAAFRAD
;
A
#
# COMPACT_ATOMS: atom_id res chain seq x y z
N MET A 1 26.33 16.02 -8.66
CA MET A 1 25.21 15.06 -8.60
C MET A 1 25.00 14.77 -7.13
N SER A 2 23.93 15.33 -6.58
CA SER A 2 23.78 15.69 -5.16
C SER A 2 23.45 14.50 -4.28
N ALA A 3 24.09 14.44 -3.10
CA ALA A 3 23.83 13.43 -2.06
C ALA A 3 22.45 13.56 -1.40
N ASP A 4 21.63 14.54 -1.79
CA ASP A 4 20.35 14.89 -1.18
C ASP A 4 19.15 14.18 -1.83
N ALA A 5 19.28 13.78 -3.11
CA ALA A 5 18.20 13.15 -3.86
C ALA A 5 17.58 11.89 -3.22
N PRO A 6 18.36 10.97 -2.60
CA PRO A 6 17.80 9.79 -1.93
C PRO A 6 16.94 10.14 -0.70
N THR A 7 17.29 11.23 -0.02
CA THR A 7 16.59 11.70 1.18
C THR A 7 15.29 12.41 0.82
N GLU A 8 15.32 13.28 -0.20
CA GLU A 8 14.12 13.95 -0.71
C GLU A 8 13.09 12.93 -1.22
N GLU A 9 13.53 11.89 -1.92
CA GLU A 9 12.65 10.82 -2.40
C GLU A 9 12.02 10.01 -1.26
N LEU A 10 12.81 9.69 -0.22
CA LEU A 10 12.31 9.06 1.00
C LEU A 10 11.23 9.92 1.69
N ILE A 11 11.49 11.22 1.84
CA ILE A 11 10.54 12.16 2.46
C ILE A 11 9.26 12.26 1.63
N ALA A 12 9.37 12.39 0.31
CA ALA A 12 8.22 12.41 -0.59
C ALA A 12 7.40 11.12 -0.48
N ARG A 13 8.08 9.97 -0.40
CA ARG A 13 7.46 8.65 -0.16
C ARG A 13 6.63 8.62 1.11
N GLU A 14 7.21 9.04 2.22
CA GLU A 14 6.54 9.01 3.52
C GLU A 14 5.38 10.02 3.56
N ALA A 15 5.56 11.19 2.95
CA ALA A 15 4.53 12.22 2.85
C ALA A 15 3.30 11.75 2.07
N MET A 16 3.50 11.06 0.94
CA MET A 16 2.42 10.52 0.11
C MET A 16 1.61 9.45 0.86
N TRP A 17 2.29 8.49 1.50
CA TRP A 17 1.60 7.46 2.28
C TRP A 17 0.84 8.06 3.47
N ALA A 18 1.46 9.00 4.19
CA ALA A 18 0.81 9.71 5.28
C ALA A 18 -0.42 10.50 4.79
N HIS A 19 -0.37 11.07 3.58
CA HIS A 19 -1.50 11.77 3.00
C HIS A 19 -2.68 10.83 2.72
N MET A 20 -2.43 9.70 2.07
CA MET A 20 -3.46 8.68 1.80
C MET A 20 -4.11 8.16 3.08
N ARG A 21 -3.33 7.96 4.15
CA ARG A 21 -3.87 7.58 5.46
C ARG A 21 -4.80 8.66 6.05
N ARG A 22 -4.42 9.94 5.95
CA ARG A 22 -5.29 11.05 6.40
C ARG A 22 -6.59 11.10 5.62
N GLU A 23 -6.57 10.86 4.32
CA GLU A 23 -7.80 10.82 3.50
C GLU A 23 -8.71 9.67 3.93
N ALA A 24 -8.13 8.49 4.23
CA ALA A 24 -8.90 7.37 4.74
C ALA A 24 -9.51 7.65 6.12
N GLU A 25 -8.78 8.32 7.02
CA GLU A 25 -9.30 8.78 8.32
C GLU A 25 -10.44 9.79 8.15
N GLU A 26 -10.30 10.75 7.25
CA GLU A 26 -11.34 11.74 6.95
C GLU A 26 -12.59 11.09 6.35
N ALA A 27 -12.42 10.13 5.43
CA ALA A 27 -13.54 9.36 4.89
C ALA A 27 -14.35 8.65 5.99
N LEU A 28 -13.69 8.13 7.02
CA LEU A 28 -14.37 7.53 8.17
C LEU A 28 -15.08 8.55 9.07
N ARG A 29 -14.57 9.78 9.17
CA ARG A 29 -15.28 10.88 9.85
C ARG A 29 -16.56 11.28 9.11
N LEU A 30 -16.53 11.22 7.79
CA LEU A 30 -17.68 11.57 6.94
C LEU A 30 -18.72 10.45 6.87
N ASP A 31 -18.30 9.20 6.78
CA ASP A 31 -19.18 8.04 6.69
C ASP A 31 -18.57 6.80 7.38
N ALA A 32 -19.12 6.45 8.55
CA ALA A 32 -18.69 5.29 9.32
C ALA A 32 -18.95 3.95 8.61
N SER A 33 -19.86 3.88 7.63
CA SER A 33 -20.11 2.65 6.86
C SER A 33 -18.90 2.20 6.04
N LEU A 34 -17.98 3.13 5.76
CA LEU A 34 -16.73 2.84 5.04
C LEU A 34 -15.67 2.16 5.91
N THR A 35 -15.92 1.95 7.21
CA THR A 35 -14.97 1.35 8.16
C THR A 35 -14.33 0.05 7.66
N PRO A 36 -15.08 -0.96 7.19
CA PRO A 36 -14.48 -2.21 6.72
C PRO A 36 -13.54 -2.00 5.53
N LEU A 37 -13.89 -1.07 4.63
CA LEU A 37 -13.09 -0.74 3.45
C LEU A 37 -11.80 -0.02 3.85
N MET A 38 -11.88 1.06 4.64
CA MET A 38 -10.70 1.87 4.99
C MET A 38 -9.74 1.13 5.91
N LEU A 39 -10.25 0.37 6.90
CA LEU A 39 -9.41 -0.46 7.76
C LEU A 39 -8.75 -1.59 6.98
N GLY A 40 -9.50 -2.27 6.10
CA GLY A 40 -8.97 -3.37 5.29
C GLY A 40 -7.93 -2.93 4.27
N ALA A 41 -8.19 -1.82 3.57
CA ALA A 41 -7.38 -1.37 2.44
C ALA A 41 -6.19 -0.47 2.85
N ILE A 42 -6.34 0.39 3.85
CA ILE A 42 -5.36 1.46 4.13
C ILE A 42 -4.90 1.46 5.60
N LEU A 43 -5.82 1.63 6.55
CA LEU A 43 -5.45 2.09 7.89
C LEU A 43 -4.70 1.04 8.72
N ASN A 44 -4.92 -0.24 8.47
CA ASN A 44 -4.20 -1.36 9.11
C ASN A 44 -2.95 -1.81 8.35
N ARG A 45 -2.49 -1.03 7.36
CA ARG A 45 -1.30 -1.33 6.57
C ARG A 45 -0.13 -0.46 7.02
N ALA A 46 1.08 -1.00 7.00
CA ALA A 46 2.30 -0.31 7.40
C ALA A 46 2.84 0.59 6.29
N SER A 47 2.62 0.24 5.02
CA SER A 47 3.12 0.99 3.87
C SER A 47 2.18 0.94 2.66
N LEU A 48 2.48 1.77 1.65
CA LEU A 48 1.77 1.76 0.36
C LEU A 48 1.85 0.39 -0.30
N GLU A 49 3.03 -0.21 -0.32
CA GLU A 49 3.29 -1.49 -0.96
C GLU A 49 2.42 -2.58 -0.33
N GLU A 50 2.36 -2.63 1.01
CA GLU A 50 1.50 -3.58 1.71
C GLU A 50 0.02 -3.35 1.39
N ALA A 51 -0.43 -2.09 1.33
CA ALA A 51 -1.81 -1.74 0.99
C ALA A 51 -2.20 -2.19 -0.43
N VAL A 52 -1.33 -1.91 -1.41
CA VAL A 52 -1.53 -2.31 -2.81
C VAL A 52 -1.57 -3.83 -2.93
N VAL A 53 -0.57 -4.52 -2.36
CA VAL A 53 -0.50 -5.99 -2.40
C VAL A 53 -1.70 -6.64 -1.73
N HIS A 54 -2.14 -6.13 -0.57
CA HIS A 54 -3.31 -6.66 0.11
C HIS A 54 -4.58 -6.53 -0.73
N ARG A 55 -4.77 -5.38 -1.41
CA ARG A 55 -5.91 -5.16 -2.30
C ARG A 55 -5.89 -6.07 -3.53
N ILE A 56 -4.71 -6.27 -4.13
CA ILE A 56 -4.52 -7.19 -5.25
C ILE A 56 -4.88 -8.61 -4.78
N ALA A 57 -4.31 -9.06 -3.67
CA ALA A 57 -4.52 -10.38 -3.12
C ALA A 57 -5.98 -10.65 -2.76
N ALA A 58 -6.67 -9.68 -2.11
CA ALA A 58 -8.09 -9.79 -1.80
C ALA A 58 -8.98 -9.91 -3.05
N ARG A 59 -8.54 -9.38 -4.19
CA ARG A 59 -9.28 -9.42 -5.45
C ARG A 59 -8.95 -10.65 -6.31
N LEU A 60 -7.75 -11.22 -6.16
CA LEU A 60 -7.30 -12.42 -6.86
C LEU A 60 -7.58 -13.72 -6.09
N GLY A 61 -7.75 -13.65 -4.77
CA GLY A 61 -7.98 -14.80 -3.91
C GLY A 61 -9.17 -15.63 -4.39
N ALA A 62 -8.94 -16.92 -4.62
CA ALA A 62 -9.93 -17.90 -5.07
C ALA A 62 -9.79 -19.21 -4.29
N SER A 63 -10.67 -20.19 -4.49
CA SER A 63 -10.65 -21.45 -3.73
C SER A 63 -9.37 -22.27 -3.88
N ALA A 64 -8.59 -22.05 -4.94
CA ALA A 64 -7.36 -22.79 -5.21
C ALA A 64 -6.12 -22.19 -4.52
N VAL A 65 -6.09 -20.87 -4.32
CA VAL A 65 -5.01 -20.16 -3.63
C VAL A 65 -5.63 -19.03 -2.83
N ASP A 66 -5.42 -19.07 -1.51
CA ASP A 66 -5.97 -18.06 -0.61
C ASP A 66 -5.23 -16.71 -0.76
N ALA A 67 -5.89 -15.64 -0.33
CA ALA A 67 -5.36 -14.29 -0.44
C ALA A 67 -4.08 -14.06 0.38
N ALA A 68 -3.87 -14.78 1.50
CA ALA A 68 -2.66 -14.61 2.29
C ALA A 68 -1.44 -15.16 1.55
N THR A 69 -1.57 -16.34 0.95
CA THR A 69 -0.54 -16.94 0.09
C THR A 69 -0.19 -16.03 -1.09
N ILE A 70 -1.19 -15.41 -1.73
CA ILE A 70 -0.95 -14.45 -2.82
C ILE A 70 -0.20 -13.21 -2.29
N ALA A 71 -0.63 -12.66 -1.15
CA ALA A 71 0.01 -11.50 -0.56
C ALA A 71 1.49 -11.76 -0.21
N ASP A 72 1.79 -12.92 0.37
CA ASP A 72 3.16 -13.31 0.71
C ASP A 72 4.07 -13.38 -0.52
N ALA A 73 3.57 -13.96 -1.61
CA ALA A 73 4.29 -14.05 -2.88
C ALA A 73 4.55 -12.67 -3.49
N PHE A 74 3.55 -11.78 -3.47
CA PHE A 74 3.72 -10.40 -3.94
C PHE A 74 4.70 -9.61 -3.06
N MET A 75 4.62 -9.73 -1.74
CA MET A 75 5.56 -9.07 -0.83
C MET A 75 6.98 -9.58 -1.00
N GLN A 76 7.15 -10.85 -1.39
CA GLN A 76 8.45 -11.37 -1.78
C GLN A 76 8.95 -10.70 -3.06
N ALA A 77 8.13 -10.62 -4.11
CA ALA A 77 8.51 -9.94 -5.35
C ALA A 77 8.90 -8.47 -5.11
N VAL A 78 8.12 -7.74 -4.30
CA VAL A 78 8.42 -6.35 -3.90
C VAL A 78 9.77 -6.22 -3.17
N ARG A 79 10.15 -7.21 -2.36
CA ARG A 79 11.43 -7.23 -1.64
C ARG A 79 12.61 -7.54 -2.57
N GLU A 80 12.37 -8.29 -3.64
CA GLU A 80 13.41 -8.73 -4.59
C GLU A 80 13.62 -7.73 -5.73
N ASP A 81 12.60 -6.93 -6.07
CA ASP A 81 12.63 -5.97 -7.17
C ASP A 81 12.05 -4.61 -6.77
N GLU A 82 12.95 -3.65 -6.51
CA GLU A 82 12.59 -2.27 -6.13
C GLU A 82 11.86 -1.51 -7.25
N THR A 83 11.96 -1.95 -8.51
CA THR A 83 11.25 -1.31 -9.63
C THR A 83 9.75 -1.49 -9.53
N ILE A 84 9.28 -2.55 -8.86
CA ILE A 84 7.86 -2.76 -8.56
C ILE A 84 7.36 -1.66 -7.61
N VAL A 85 8.15 -1.31 -6.60
CA VAL A 85 7.82 -0.21 -5.67
C VAL A 85 7.79 1.12 -6.41
N ALA A 86 8.75 1.37 -7.28
CA ALA A 86 8.77 2.58 -8.11
C ALA A 86 7.55 2.66 -9.02
N ALA A 87 7.14 1.55 -9.65
CA ALA A 87 5.96 1.47 -10.50
C ALA A 87 4.67 1.78 -9.71
N PHE A 88 4.48 1.19 -8.52
CA PHE A 88 3.32 1.49 -7.67
C PHE A 88 3.18 2.96 -7.28
N ARG A 89 4.28 3.73 -7.32
CA ARG A 89 4.31 5.15 -6.96
C ARG A 89 4.10 6.06 -8.16
N ALA A 90 4.47 5.58 -9.35
CA ALA A 90 4.35 6.33 -10.59
C ALA A 90 2.91 6.30 -11.15
N ASP A 91 2.18 5.21 -10.88
CA ASP A 91 0.76 5.03 -11.20
C ASP A 91 -0.17 5.73 -10.19
#